data_AF-A0A850MHM8-F1
#
_entry.id   AF-A0A850MHM8-F1
#
_cell.length_a   1.000
_cell.length_b   1.000
_cell.length_c   1.000
_cell.angle_alpha   90.00
_cell.angle_beta   90.00
_cell.angle_gamma   90.00
#
_symmetry.space_group_name_H-M   'P 1'
#
loop_
_entity.id
_entity.type
_entity.pdbx_description
1 polymer ?
#
loop_
_entity_poly.entity_id
_entity_poly.type
_entity_poly.pdbx_seq_one_letter_code
_entity_poly.pdbx_strand_id
1 'polypeptide(L)'
;MRRRSRSHIKRYYIVRIALIIIPFLLGGLYVGGAFYIINDITSFVHNKNYDPASFIPADFINMSQWADKIEIRFENYHMPANISLVCTFTGSNYTNVSYYHGTDNVALSTGMALATECFRYEAAKKENNASLKANATRCIKRLLTGFSYLLAVPNGGIGPDYPGIISRFYWSPDNVNIPGYETITNWMLDENEVRHFNGTGAYRNWRWRGYTSKDEMAGYLFGLGAAIQYCNDEPWIWNRSRLLIAQIIEGFKDTNWLVINGDGHPCGSDMKAIIGGGEWILSLLRIGKTAFPDGRYDDLYHYFASKNMYMNKVAQGKATNIIMDYYGWNFMHKTLFNLITLEDDPNLKNLYINQYKDGVYNFIKYTRSPYFNMMYLVFTGENDSAIKEDIFDQLMRFENNTYCRNVNATIRPLSHQLNPKMQNWRNFIETNPIGSLYKPLTLEIDFDDIYLQPATVDMLYSNVGNFYEKCPFDEISVDERTGNGLKEGPGNTYTVVYWMGRAHGIIPPP
;
A
#
# COMPACT_ATOMS: atom_id res chain seq x y z
N MET A 1 -51.64 -15.83 59.02
CA MET A 1 -50.90 -15.32 57.84
C MET A 1 -49.50 -15.93 57.83
N ARG A 2 -49.20 -16.95 57.00
CA ARG A 2 -47.88 -17.60 56.98
C ARG A 2 -46.86 -16.71 56.27
N ARG A 3 -45.91 -16.15 57.02
CA ARG A 3 -44.80 -15.34 56.50
C ARG A 3 -43.81 -16.28 55.77
N ARG A 4 -44.02 -16.54 54.47
CA ARG A 4 -43.06 -17.29 53.64
C ARG A 4 -41.75 -16.51 53.60
N SER A 5 -40.69 -17.10 54.16
CA SER A 5 -39.32 -16.56 54.09
C SER A 5 -38.92 -16.38 52.62
N ARG A 6 -38.65 -15.13 52.21
CA ARG A 6 -38.21 -14.77 50.85
C ARG A 6 -36.73 -15.11 50.58
N SER A 7 -36.09 -15.97 51.39
CA SER A 7 -34.66 -16.31 51.24
C SER A 7 -34.31 -16.92 49.87
N HIS A 8 -35.24 -17.68 49.28
CA HIS A 8 -35.06 -18.29 47.95
C HIS A 8 -35.05 -17.26 46.82
N ILE A 9 -35.71 -16.11 46.98
CA ILE A 9 -35.75 -15.04 45.98
C ILE A 9 -34.36 -14.41 45.80
N LYS A 10 -33.60 -14.23 46.90
CA LYS A 10 -32.23 -13.72 46.84
C LYS A 10 -31.28 -14.67 46.10
N ARG A 11 -31.33 -15.97 46.41
CA ARG A 11 -30.52 -16.99 45.73
C ARG A 11 -30.85 -17.07 44.24
N TYR A 12 -32.14 -17.01 43.89
CA TYR A 12 -32.60 -17.00 42.51
C TYR A 12 -32.07 -15.80 41.72
N TYR A 13 -32.12 -14.59 42.29
CA TYR A 13 -31.57 -13.40 41.64
C TYR A 13 -30.05 -13.45 41.53
N ILE A 14 -29.34 -13.96 42.54
CA ILE A 14 -27.88 -14.16 42.47
C ILE A 14 -27.51 -15.09 41.32
N VAL A 15 -28.18 -16.23 41.18
CA VAL A 15 -27.93 -17.17 40.08
C VAL A 15 -28.24 -16.54 38.73
N ARG A 16 -29.36 -15.82 38.59
CA ARG A 16 -29.70 -15.12 37.33
C ARG A 16 -28.67 -14.04 36.96
N ILE A 17 -28.25 -13.23 37.93
CA ILE A 17 -27.23 -12.21 37.74
C ILE A 17 -25.91 -12.87 37.34
N ALA A 18 -25.52 -13.95 38.01
CA ALA A 18 -24.30 -14.70 37.67
C ALA A 18 -24.36 -15.28 36.25
N LEU A 19 -25.48 -15.88 35.85
CA LEU A 19 -25.67 -16.42 34.48
C LEU A 19 -25.59 -15.35 33.40
N ILE A 20 -25.96 -14.11 33.70
CA ILE A 20 -25.83 -12.98 32.77
C ILE A 20 -24.40 -12.43 32.78
N ILE A 21 -23.81 -12.19 33.96
CA ILE A 21 -22.53 -11.49 34.08
C ILE A 21 -21.34 -12.39 33.74
N ILE A 22 -21.37 -13.68 34.11
CA ILE A 22 -20.24 -14.59 33.91
C ILE A 22 -19.85 -14.67 32.42
N PRO A 23 -20.76 -14.85 31.44
CA PRO A 23 -20.40 -14.82 30.03
C PRO A 23 -19.70 -13.53 29.59
N PHE A 24 -20.14 -12.36 30.06
CA PHE A 24 -19.47 -11.08 29.74
C PHE A 24 -18.10 -10.96 30.39
N LEU A 25 -17.94 -11.43 31.63
CA LEU A 25 -16.64 -11.45 32.29
C LEU A 25 -15.68 -12.42 31.60
N LEU A 26 -16.13 -13.63 31.28
CA LEU A 26 -15.33 -14.62 30.57
C LEU A 26 -14.97 -14.16 29.16
N GLY A 27 -15.93 -13.56 28.44
CA GLY A 27 -15.69 -12.96 27.13
C GLY A 27 -14.71 -11.78 27.21
N GLY A 28 -14.85 -10.91 28.21
CA GLY A 28 -13.92 -9.81 28.45
C GLY A 28 -12.52 -10.27 28.81
N LEU A 29 -12.39 -11.30 29.66
CA LEU A 29 -11.11 -11.93 29.99
C LEU A 29 -10.47 -12.59 28.76
N TYR A 30 -11.26 -13.27 27.94
CA TYR A 30 -10.79 -13.86 26.69
C TYR A 30 -10.28 -12.79 25.73
N VAL A 31 -11.08 -11.76 25.45
CA VAL A 31 -10.68 -10.68 24.53
C VAL A 31 -9.47 -9.91 25.07
N GLY A 32 -9.45 -9.61 26.38
CA GLY A 32 -8.31 -8.96 27.03
C GLY A 32 -7.04 -9.81 26.99
N GLY A 33 -7.17 -11.12 27.22
CA GLY A 33 -6.08 -12.08 27.11
C GLY A 33 -5.53 -12.18 25.67
N ALA A 34 -6.41 -12.21 24.67
CA ALA A 34 -6.02 -12.21 23.26
C ALA A 34 -5.21 -10.95 22.89
N PHE A 35 -5.70 -9.77 23.28
CA PHE A 35 -4.95 -8.53 23.06
C PHE A 35 -3.62 -8.50 23.80
N TYR A 36 -3.57 -9.05 25.02
CA TYR A 36 -2.32 -9.16 25.77
C TYR A 36 -1.31 -10.05 25.06
N ILE A 37 -1.72 -11.23 24.57
CA ILE A 37 -0.87 -12.14 23.81
C ILE A 37 -0.29 -11.42 22.58
N ILE A 38 -1.16 -10.80 21.78
CA ILE A 38 -0.76 -10.05 20.57
C ILE A 38 0.23 -8.93 20.91
N ASN A 39 -0.09 -8.10 21.91
CA ASN A 39 0.77 -7.00 22.31
C ASN A 39 2.13 -7.50 22.83
N ASP A 40 2.14 -8.62 23.55
CA ASP A 40 3.37 -9.22 24.08
C ASP A 40 4.25 -9.80 22.96
N ILE A 41 3.69 -10.55 22.01
CA ILE A 41 4.46 -11.12 20.89
C ILE A 41 4.97 -10.04 19.94
N THR A 42 4.28 -8.91 19.80
CA THR A 42 4.67 -7.80 18.92
C THR A 42 5.51 -6.74 19.62
N SER A 43 5.68 -6.78 20.94
CA SER A 43 6.32 -5.69 21.71
C SER A 43 7.76 -5.37 21.27
N PHE A 44 8.43 -6.32 20.61
CA PHE A 44 9.79 -6.15 20.12
C PHE A 44 9.93 -5.06 19.05
N VAL A 45 8.85 -4.70 18.33
CA VAL A 45 8.89 -3.65 17.29
C VAL A 45 9.18 -2.26 17.85
N HIS A 46 9.03 -2.07 19.17
CA HIS A 46 9.38 -0.82 19.85
C HIS A 46 10.84 -0.75 20.31
N ASN A 47 11.62 -1.81 20.07
CA ASN A 47 13.04 -1.85 20.41
C ASN A 47 13.89 -1.66 19.15
N LYS A 48 14.90 -0.79 19.24
CA LYS A 48 15.87 -0.60 18.16
C LYS A 48 16.81 -1.82 18.12
N ASN A 49 16.57 -2.72 17.18
CA ASN A 49 17.30 -3.99 17.06
C ASN A 49 18.19 -4.03 15.80
N TYR A 50 18.88 -2.93 15.48
CA TYR A 50 19.85 -2.87 14.40
C TYR A 50 21.05 -2.00 14.78
N ASP A 51 22.20 -2.33 14.20
CA ASP A 51 23.47 -1.66 14.46
C ASP A 51 23.82 -0.71 13.30
N PRO A 52 23.79 0.62 13.49
CA PRO A 52 24.21 1.59 12.48
C PRO A 52 25.66 1.39 12.00
N ALA A 53 26.54 0.77 12.80
CA ALA A 53 27.91 0.48 12.36
C ALA A 53 27.96 -0.56 11.21
N SER A 54 26.87 -1.28 10.96
CA SER A 54 26.73 -2.23 9.85
C SER A 54 26.23 -1.60 8.55
N PHE A 55 25.97 -0.29 8.54
CA PHE A 55 25.39 0.40 7.39
C PHE A 55 26.41 0.56 6.26
N ILE A 56 25.97 0.31 5.03
CA ILE A 56 26.74 0.60 3.82
C ILE A 56 26.73 2.12 3.61
N PRO A 57 27.91 2.78 3.52
CA PRO A 57 27.98 4.21 3.24
C PRO A 57 27.28 4.56 1.93
N ALA A 58 26.63 5.74 1.90
CA ALA A 58 25.92 6.20 0.72
C ALA A 58 26.89 6.50 -0.43
N ASP A 59 26.60 5.98 -1.62
CA ASP A 59 27.20 6.40 -2.89
C ASP A 59 26.09 6.89 -3.81
N PHE A 60 25.91 8.21 -3.87
CA PHE A 60 24.82 8.82 -4.64
C PHE A 60 25.00 8.71 -6.15
N ILE A 61 26.24 8.56 -6.63
CA ILE A 61 26.52 8.30 -8.05
C ILE A 61 26.02 6.90 -8.40
N ASN A 62 26.39 5.91 -7.60
CA ASN A 62 25.95 4.54 -7.80
C ASN A 62 24.42 4.39 -7.69
N MET A 63 23.79 5.05 -6.70
CA MET A 63 22.34 5.08 -6.59
C MET A 63 21.68 5.65 -7.86
N SER A 64 22.22 6.74 -8.41
CA SER A 64 21.71 7.32 -9.65
C SER A 64 21.86 6.37 -10.83
N GLN A 65 23.02 5.72 -10.98
CA GLN A 65 23.25 4.74 -12.04
C GLN A 65 22.29 3.54 -11.92
N TRP A 66 21.94 3.15 -10.70
CA TRP A 66 20.98 2.07 -10.47
C TRP A 66 19.56 2.48 -10.81
N ALA A 67 19.14 3.70 -10.42
CA ALA A 67 17.86 4.27 -10.83
C ALA A 67 17.71 4.30 -12.36
N ASP A 68 18.70 4.83 -13.08
CA ASP A 68 18.69 4.91 -14.54
C ASP A 68 18.56 3.52 -15.20
N LYS A 69 19.27 2.51 -14.68
CA LYS A 69 19.17 1.13 -15.16
C LYS A 69 17.76 0.56 -14.98
N ILE A 70 17.15 0.76 -13.80
CA ILE A 70 15.80 0.27 -13.52
C ILE A 70 14.78 0.94 -14.44
N GLU A 71 14.88 2.25 -14.64
CA GLU A 71 13.94 3.02 -15.47
C GLU A 71 13.96 2.60 -16.94
N ILE A 72 15.14 2.37 -17.50
CA ILE A 72 15.28 1.87 -18.87
C ILE A 72 14.54 0.54 -19.00
N ARG A 73 14.67 -0.35 -18.01
CA ARG A 73 13.95 -1.63 -18.01
C ARG A 73 12.46 -1.45 -17.79
N PHE A 74 12.07 -0.54 -16.89
CA PHE A 74 10.68 -0.20 -16.64
C PHE A 74 9.95 0.23 -17.92
N GLU A 75 10.55 1.15 -18.69
CA GLU A 75 9.93 1.65 -19.91
C GLU A 75 9.87 0.59 -21.04
N ASN A 76 10.91 -0.23 -21.16
CA ASN A 76 11.04 -1.24 -22.21
C ASN A 76 10.18 -2.48 -21.98
N TYR A 77 10.07 -2.91 -20.72
CA TYR A 77 9.46 -4.20 -20.40
C TYR A 77 8.25 -4.06 -19.48
N HIS A 78 8.18 -3.08 -18.59
CA HIS A 78 7.15 -3.07 -17.55
C HIS A 78 5.97 -2.11 -17.80
N MET A 79 5.91 -1.44 -18.96
CA MET A 79 4.77 -0.63 -19.38
C MET A 79 4.12 -1.00 -20.74
N PRO A 80 4.02 -2.29 -21.10
CA PRO A 80 3.61 -2.73 -22.45
C PRO A 80 2.23 -2.22 -22.88
N ALA A 81 1.26 -2.14 -21.96
CA ALA A 81 -0.05 -1.57 -22.21
C ALA A 81 -0.26 -0.26 -21.42
N ASN A 82 0.78 0.55 -21.20
CA ASN A 82 0.71 1.81 -20.43
C ASN A 82 0.33 1.64 -18.95
N ILE A 83 0.51 0.44 -18.40
CA ILE A 83 0.26 0.06 -17.02
C ILE A 83 1.49 -0.70 -16.49
N SER A 84 1.79 -0.56 -15.20
CA SER A 84 2.96 -1.16 -14.57
C SER A 84 2.75 -2.65 -14.31
N LEU A 85 3.51 -3.52 -14.97
CA LEU A 85 3.40 -4.97 -14.85
C LEU A 85 4.71 -5.64 -14.43
N VAL A 86 4.57 -6.81 -13.83
CA VAL A 86 5.68 -7.76 -13.60
C VAL A 86 5.81 -8.66 -14.83
N CYS A 87 7.01 -9.09 -15.19
CA CYS A 87 7.21 -9.99 -16.34
C CYS A 87 8.12 -11.17 -16.00
N THR A 88 8.03 -12.26 -16.78
CA THR A 88 9.02 -13.33 -16.80
C THR A 88 9.71 -13.34 -18.15
N PHE A 89 11.04 -13.42 -18.18
CA PHE A 89 11.84 -13.54 -19.41
C PHE A 89 12.01 -15.00 -19.85
N THR A 90 12.21 -15.23 -21.16
CA THR A 90 12.45 -16.57 -21.71
C THR A 90 13.84 -17.12 -21.38
N GLY A 91 14.81 -16.25 -21.07
CA GLY A 91 16.18 -16.65 -20.77
C GLY A 91 16.96 -15.56 -20.02
N SER A 92 18.17 -15.92 -19.59
CA SER A 92 19.06 -15.08 -18.77
C SER A 92 19.72 -13.90 -19.50
N ASN A 93 19.38 -13.68 -20.77
CA ASN A 93 19.76 -12.44 -21.48
C ASN A 93 18.75 -11.30 -21.25
N TYR A 94 17.57 -11.60 -20.68
CA TYR A 94 16.56 -10.62 -20.27
C TYR A 94 16.10 -9.67 -21.37
N THR A 95 16.00 -10.17 -22.61
CA THR A 95 15.58 -9.40 -23.79
C THR A 95 14.16 -9.73 -24.24
N ASN A 96 13.76 -11.00 -24.16
CA ASN A 96 12.47 -11.47 -24.64
C ASN A 96 11.57 -11.83 -23.47
N VAL A 97 10.44 -11.13 -23.33
CA VAL A 97 9.42 -11.46 -22.35
C VAL A 97 8.72 -12.74 -22.76
N SER A 98 8.70 -13.72 -21.86
CA SER A 98 7.96 -14.96 -21.99
C SER A 98 6.47 -14.72 -21.73
N TYR A 99 6.16 -14.06 -20.59
CA TYR A 99 4.81 -13.59 -20.32
C TYR A 99 4.78 -12.48 -19.26
N TYR A 100 3.68 -11.71 -19.25
CA TYR A 100 3.37 -10.72 -18.23
C TYR A 100 2.49 -11.28 -17.12
N HIS A 101 2.79 -10.85 -15.89
CA HIS A 101 2.04 -11.16 -14.67
C HIS A 101 1.19 -9.97 -14.25
N GLY A 102 0.45 -10.20 -13.16
CA GLY A 102 -0.02 -9.13 -12.30
C GLY A 102 -1.19 -8.45 -12.96
N THR A 103 -2.35 -9.08 -12.89
CA THR A 103 -3.62 -8.51 -13.34
C THR A 103 -4.56 -8.23 -12.16
N ASP A 104 -4.18 -8.65 -10.95
CA ASP A 104 -4.97 -8.44 -9.76
C ASP A 104 -4.70 -7.06 -9.15
N ASN A 105 -3.44 -6.61 -9.08
CA ASN A 105 -3.06 -5.38 -8.35
C ASN A 105 -2.42 -4.30 -9.24
N VAL A 106 -2.98 -4.09 -10.44
CA VAL A 106 -2.36 -3.24 -11.46
C VAL A 106 -2.59 -1.78 -11.21
N ALA A 107 -3.77 -1.36 -10.76
CA ALA A 107 -3.99 0.04 -10.45
C ALA A 107 -3.13 0.47 -9.25
N LEU A 108 -2.95 -0.40 -8.26
CA LEU A 108 -2.00 -0.19 -7.17
C LEU A 108 -0.57 0.01 -7.70
N SER A 109 -0.06 -0.92 -8.51
CA SER A 109 1.31 -0.89 -9.03
C SER A 109 1.54 0.29 -9.98
N THR A 110 0.57 0.56 -10.84
CA THR A 110 0.60 1.69 -11.80
C THR A 110 0.52 3.03 -11.07
N GLY A 111 -0.26 3.12 -10.00
CA GLY A 111 -0.33 4.30 -9.13
C GLY A 111 1.00 4.60 -8.45
N MET A 112 1.68 3.57 -7.97
CA MET A 112 3.02 3.70 -7.40
C MET A 112 4.03 4.16 -8.45
N ALA A 113 4.03 3.56 -9.64
CA ALA A 113 4.88 4.00 -10.76
C ALA A 113 4.60 5.45 -11.16
N LEU A 114 3.33 5.85 -11.21
CA LEU A 114 2.93 7.22 -11.56
C LEU A 114 3.47 8.21 -10.54
N ALA A 115 3.33 7.92 -9.25
CA ALA A 115 3.90 8.76 -8.19
C ALA A 115 5.43 8.84 -8.28
N THR A 116 6.11 7.71 -8.51
CA THR A 116 7.57 7.66 -8.74
C THR A 116 8.01 8.60 -9.85
N GLU A 117 7.38 8.53 -11.02
CA GLU A 117 7.74 9.39 -12.15
C GLU A 117 7.39 10.87 -11.89
N CYS A 118 6.34 11.15 -11.11
CA CYS A 118 6.04 12.52 -10.65
C CYS A 118 7.12 13.06 -9.71
N PHE A 119 7.67 12.23 -8.82
CA PHE A 119 8.82 12.63 -7.99
C PHE A 119 10.07 12.85 -8.84
N ARG A 120 10.32 11.99 -9.83
CA ARG A 120 11.42 12.17 -10.78
C ARG A 120 11.30 13.47 -11.56
N TYR A 121 10.09 13.81 -11.99
CA TYR A 121 9.77 15.06 -12.66
C TYR A 121 10.05 16.28 -11.76
N GLU A 122 9.65 16.22 -10.48
CA GLU A 122 9.93 17.29 -9.51
C GLU A 122 11.43 17.44 -9.21
N ALA A 123 12.15 16.33 -9.04
CA ALA A 123 13.60 16.34 -8.88
C ALA A 123 14.27 17.02 -10.10
N ALA A 124 13.88 16.62 -11.32
CA ALA A 124 14.37 17.20 -12.56
C ALA A 124 14.12 18.71 -12.66
N LYS A 125 12.95 19.18 -12.19
CA LYS A 125 12.63 20.61 -12.12
C LYS A 125 13.56 21.35 -11.16
N LYS A 126 13.73 20.84 -9.94
CA LYS A 126 14.61 21.45 -8.92
C LYS A 126 16.07 21.50 -9.36
N GLU A 127 16.49 20.51 -10.15
CA GLU A 127 17.86 20.39 -10.66
C GLU A 127 18.08 21.08 -12.01
N ASN A 128 17.03 21.70 -12.59
CA ASN A 128 17.06 22.27 -13.95
C ASN A 128 17.53 21.26 -15.03
N ASN A 129 17.21 19.98 -14.87
CA ASN A 129 17.60 18.92 -15.81
C ASN A 129 16.49 18.65 -16.84
N ALA A 130 16.60 19.31 -18.00
CA ALA A 130 15.60 19.23 -19.07
C ALA A 130 15.43 17.81 -19.65
N SER A 131 16.52 17.04 -19.76
CA SER A 131 16.47 15.67 -20.29
C SER A 131 15.72 14.73 -19.34
N LEU A 132 16.03 14.82 -18.04
CA LEU A 132 15.36 14.04 -17.01
C LEU A 132 13.87 14.42 -16.92
N LYS A 133 13.54 15.71 -16.99
CA LYS A 133 12.16 16.22 -17.02
C LYS A 133 11.40 15.66 -18.21
N ALA A 134 11.99 15.67 -19.41
CA ALA A 134 11.37 15.17 -20.63
C ALA A 134 11.14 13.64 -20.58
N ASN A 135 12.08 12.88 -20.00
CA ASN A 135 11.94 11.45 -19.80
C ASN A 135 10.77 11.14 -18.84
N ALA A 136 10.78 11.73 -17.64
CA ALA A 136 9.71 11.56 -16.66
C ALA A 136 8.34 11.96 -17.24
N THR A 137 8.26 13.07 -17.97
CA THR A 137 7.03 13.52 -18.64
C THR A 137 6.48 12.47 -19.60
N ARG A 138 7.34 11.81 -20.39
CA ARG A 138 6.91 10.75 -21.32
C ARG A 138 6.34 9.55 -20.56
N CYS A 139 6.99 9.10 -19.49
CA CYS A 139 6.51 7.99 -18.66
C CYS A 139 5.19 8.34 -17.96
N ILE A 140 5.07 9.53 -17.37
CA ILE A 140 3.82 10.02 -16.74
C ILE A 140 2.67 10.01 -17.75
N LYS A 141 2.90 10.49 -18.98
CA LYS A 141 1.86 10.50 -20.03
C LYS A 141 1.39 9.09 -20.40
N ARG A 142 2.28 8.10 -20.45
CA ARG A 142 1.93 6.69 -20.64
C ARG A 142 1.08 6.20 -19.47
N LEU A 143 1.56 6.33 -18.23
CA LEU A 143 0.85 5.84 -17.03
C LEU A 143 -0.53 6.50 -16.84
N LEU A 144 -0.66 7.81 -17.08
CA LEU A 144 -1.95 8.49 -17.05
C LEU A 144 -2.89 8.06 -18.18
N THR A 145 -2.34 7.66 -19.33
CA THR A 145 -3.15 7.02 -20.38
C THR A 145 -3.69 5.68 -19.88
N GLY A 146 -2.88 4.89 -19.16
CA GLY A 146 -3.33 3.68 -18.49
C GLY A 146 -4.45 3.93 -17.49
N PHE A 147 -4.27 4.88 -16.57
CA PHE A 147 -5.34 5.31 -15.65
C PHE A 147 -6.60 5.81 -16.35
N SER A 148 -6.43 6.50 -17.48
CA SER A 148 -7.56 6.91 -18.30
C SER A 148 -8.36 5.70 -18.78
N TYR A 149 -7.72 4.63 -19.22
CA TYR A 149 -8.42 3.41 -19.64
C TYR A 149 -8.98 2.61 -18.47
N LEU A 150 -8.31 2.59 -17.32
CA LEU A 150 -8.86 1.95 -16.12
C LEU A 150 -10.19 2.59 -15.68
N LEU A 151 -10.43 3.86 -16.00
CA LEU A 151 -11.74 4.52 -15.82
C LEU A 151 -12.61 4.47 -17.08
N ALA A 152 -12.06 4.69 -18.26
CA ALA A 152 -12.86 4.80 -19.48
C ALA A 152 -13.51 3.48 -19.89
N VAL A 153 -12.82 2.35 -19.71
CA VAL A 153 -13.31 1.05 -20.14
C VAL A 153 -14.58 0.64 -19.40
N PRO A 154 -14.65 0.66 -18.06
CA PRO A 154 -15.90 0.37 -17.35
C PRO A 154 -16.99 1.43 -17.59
N ASN A 155 -16.62 2.70 -17.78
CA ASN A 155 -17.56 3.82 -17.72
C ASN A 155 -17.98 4.40 -19.09
N GLY A 156 -17.33 4.01 -20.18
CA GLY A 156 -17.58 4.52 -21.53
C GLY A 156 -16.86 5.82 -21.89
N GLY A 157 -16.06 6.39 -20.97
CA GLY A 157 -15.28 7.61 -21.17
C GLY A 157 -14.67 8.15 -19.87
N ILE A 158 -14.01 9.31 -19.96
CA ILE A 158 -13.40 9.98 -18.82
C ILE A 158 -14.03 11.34 -18.53
N GLY A 159 -14.12 11.69 -17.26
CA GLY A 159 -14.66 12.97 -16.79
C GLY A 159 -15.88 12.83 -15.88
N PRO A 160 -16.31 13.93 -15.24
CA PRO A 160 -17.33 13.89 -14.19
C PRO A 160 -18.73 13.50 -14.68
N ASP A 161 -19.00 13.57 -15.98
CA ASP A 161 -20.30 13.21 -16.56
C ASP A 161 -20.43 11.70 -16.84
N TYR A 162 -19.34 10.94 -16.65
CA TYR A 162 -19.33 9.48 -16.75
C TYR A 162 -19.45 8.86 -15.36
N PRO A 163 -19.97 7.62 -15.25
CA PRO A 163 -19.92 6.89 -13.98
C PRO A 163 -18.48 6.76 -13.46
N GLY A 164 -18.32 6.54 -12.16
CA GLY A 164 -17.00 6.38 -11.52
C GLY A 164 -16.70 4.96 -11.06
N ILE A 165 -17.05 3.94 -11.86
CA ILE A 165 -16.63 2.56 -11.59
C ILE A 165 -15.11 2.47 -11.75
N ILE A 166 -14.44 1.92 -10.76
CA ILE A 166 -12.99 1.80 -10.74
C ILE A 166 -12.59 0.38 -11.10
N SER A 167 -11.77 0.19 -12.14
CA SER A 167 -11.25 -1.13 -12.50
C SER A 167 -9.89 -1.41 -11.86
N ARG A 168 -9.61 -2.71 -11.65
CA ARG A 168 -8.29 -3.23 -11.26
C ARG A 168 -7.34 -3.30 -12.44
N PHE A 169 -7.89 -3.63 -13.61
CA PHE A 169 -7.16 -3.90 -14.84
C PHE A 169 -8.06 -3.66 -16.06
N TYR A 170 -7.45 -3.36 -17.21
CA TYR A 170 -8.11 -3.38 -18.51
C TYR A 170 -7.29 -4.15 -19.54
N TRP A 171 -7.99 -4.65 -20.56
CA TRP A 171 -7.41 -5.26 -21.74
C TRP A 171 -8.10 -4.72 -23.00
N SER A 172 -7.29 -4.37 -23.99
CA SER A 172 -7.71 -3.96 -25.34
C SER A 172 -7.50 -5.11 -26.32
N PRO A 173 -8.34 -5.26 -27.36
CA PRO A 173 -8.07 -6.16 -28.48
C PRO A 173 -6.68 -6.02 -29.09
N ASP A 174 -6.13 -4.81 -29.11
CA ASP A 174 -4.78 -4.56 -29.66
C ASP A 174 -3.68 -5.20 -28.81
N ASN A 175 -3.95 -5.51 -27.54
CA ASN A 175 -2.98 -6.13 -26.65
C ASN A 175 -2.62 -7.57 -27.05
N VAL A 176 -3.42 -8.22 -27.91
CA VAL A 176 -3.09 -9.54 -28.48
C VAL A 176 -1.77 -9.53 -29.26
N ASN A 177 -1.36 -8.36 -29.77
CA ASN A 177 -0.15 -8.20 -30.56
C ASN A 177 1.09 -7.90 -29.72
N ILE A 178 0.97 -7.81 -28.39
CA ILE A 178 2.10 -7.56 -27.49
C ILE A 178 2.77 -8.91 -27.18
N PRO A 179 4.07 -9.11 -27.48
CA PRO A 179 4.75 -10.35 -27.13
C PRO A 179 4.70 -10.63 -25.62
N GLY A 180 4.25 -11.82 -25.21
CA GLY A 180 4.10 -12.21 -23.81
C GLY A 180 2.75 -11.84 -23.17
N TYR A 181 1.81 -11.24 -23.91
CA TYR A 181 0.45 -10.95 -23.41
C TYR A 181 -0.53 -12.10 -23.57
N GLU A 182 -0.14 -13.22 -24.16
CA GLU A 182 -1.03 -14.34 -24.50
C GLU A 182 -1.72 -14.88 -23.24
N THR A 183 -0.99 -15.03 -22.13
CA THR A 183 -1.55 -15.48 -20.85
C THR A 183 -2.59 -14.50 -20.30
N ILE A 184 -2.31 -13.20 -20.31
CA ILE A 184 -3.25 -12.15 -19.86
C ILE A 184 -4.47 -12.13 -20.77
N THR A 185 -4.26 -12.22 -22.08
CA THR A 185 -5.33 -12.19 -23.08
C THR A 185 -6.28 -13.35 -22.89
N ASN A 186 -5.78 -14.58 -22.79
CA ASN A 186 -6.59 -15.76 -22.56
C ASN A 186 -7.37 -15.65 -21.24
N TRP A 187 -6.75 -15.14 -20.18
CA TRP A 187 -7.40 -14.97 -18.89
C TRP A 187 -8.49 -13.88 -18.89
N MET A 188 -8.25 -12.73 -19.54
CA MET A 188 -9.25 -11.65 -19.63
C MET A 188 -10.45 -12.02 -20.52
N LEU A 189 -10.24 -12.92 -21.48
CA LEU A 189 -11.25 -13.44 -22.38
C LEU A 189 -11.95 -14.71 -21.86
N ASP A 190 -11.55 -15.25 -20.71
CA ASP A 190 -12.25 -16.36 -20.09
C ASP A 190 -13.66 -15.93 -19.68
N GLU A 191 -14.67 -16.54 -20.32
CA GLU A 191 -16.09 -16.26 -20.07
C GLU A 191 -16.56 -16.82 -18.72
N ASN A 192 -15.81 -17.75 -18.11
CA ASN A 192 -16.13 -18.30 -16.80
C ASN A 192 -15.65 -17.41 -15.65
N GLU A 193 -14.79 -16.42 -15.93
CA GLU A 193 -14.25 -15.57 -14.88
C GLU A 193 -15.23 -14.48 -14.44
N VAL A 194 -15.81 -14.69 -13.26
CA VAL A 194 -16.87 -13.83 -12.67
C VAL A 194 -16.43 -12.40 -12.41
N ARG A 195 -15.13 -12.13 -12.42
CA ARG A 195 -14.56 -10.80 -12.17
C ARG A 195 -14.26 -10.01 -13.44
N HIS A 196 -14.49 -10.59 -14.63
CA HIS A 196 -14.17 -9.97 -15.90
C HIS A 196 -15.43 -9.52 -16.65
N PHE A 197 -15.43 -8.26 -17.07
CA PHE A 197 -16.58 -7.61 -17.66
C PHE A 197 -16.21 -7.02 -19.02
N ASN A 198 -17.20 -6.89 -19.89
CA ASN A 198 -17.06 -6.10 -21.11
C ASN A 198 -17.00 -4.61 -20.75
N GLY A 199 -16.26 -3.84 -21.53
CA GLY A 199 -16.28 -2.39 -21.43
C GLY A 199 -17.62 -1.79 -21.89
N THR A 200 -17.74 -0.48 -21.74
CA THR A 200 -18.95 0.29 -22.04
C THR A 200 -18.71 1.24 -23.21
N GLY A 201 -19.76 1.57 -23.97
CA GLY A 201 -19.71 2.60 -25.02
C GLY A 201 -18.69 2.31 -26.13
N ALA A 202 -17.75 3.22 -26.32
CA ALA A 202 -16.66 3.08 -27.30
C ALA A 202 -15.72 1.91 -26.98
N TYR A 203 -15.70 1.45 -25.73
CA TYR A 203 -14.84 0.37 -25.23
C TYR A 203 -15.58 -0.97 -25.11
N ARG A 204 -16.74 -1.15 -25.75
CA ARG A 204 -17.55 -2.39 -25.64
C ARG A 204 -16.84 -3.68 -26.03
N ASN A 205 -15.80 -3.59 -26.86
CA ASN A 205 -14.98 -4.73 -27.29
C ASN A 205 -13.74 -4.94 -26.40
N TRP A 206 -13.55 -4.10 -25.38
CA TRP A 206 -12.48 -4.22 -24.40
C TRP A 206 -12.98 -5.02 -23.20
N ARG A 207 -12.04 -5.51 -22.40
CA ARG A 207 -12.33 -6.21 -21.14
C ARG A 207 -11.76 -5.43 -19.98
N TRP A 208 -12.38 -5.55 -18.81
CA TRP A 208 -11.83 -5.01 -17.57
C TRP A 208 -12.13 -5.93 -16.40
N ARG A 209 -11.30 -5.84 -15.36
CA ARG A 209 -11.46 -6.60 -14.12
C ARG A 209 -12.06 -5.71 -13.04
N GLY A 210 -13.18 -6.15 -12.48
CA GLY A 210 -13.85 -5.51 -11.35
C GLY A 210 -13.50 -6.16 -10.01
N TYR A 211 -14.44 -6.15 -9.06
CA TYR A 211 -14.22 -6.54 -7.66
C TYR A 211 -13.01 -5.81 -7.04
N THR A 212 -13.02 -4.50 -7.23
CA THR A 212 -11.88 -3.65 -6.91
C THR A 212 -11.80 -3.41 -5.40
N SER A 213 -10.70 -3.85 -4.79
CA SER A 213 -10.43 -3.69 -3.36
C SER A 213 -9.83 -2.32 -3.05
N LYS A 214 -9.72 -1.97 -1.76
CA LYS A 214 -9.23 -0.66 -1.30
C LYS A 214 -7.77 -0.41 -1.65
N ASP A 215 -6.96 -1.46 -1.72
CA ASP A 215 -5.56 -1.39 -2.14
C ASP A 215 -5.40 -0.77 -3.53
N GLU A 216 -6.24 -1.14 -4.50
CA GLU A 216 -6.26 -0.52 -5.82
C GLU A 216 -6.56 0.98 -5.72
N MET A 217 -7.47 1.38 -4.82
CA MET A 217 -7.79 2.80 -4.61
C MET A 217 -6.58 3.57 -4.10
N ALA A 218 -5.74 2.94 -3.27
CA ALA A 218 -4.53 3.57 -2.78
C ALA A 218 -3.59 3.91 -3.97
N GLY A 219 -3.57 3.06 -5.00
CA GLY A 219 -2.89 3.34 -6.27
C GLY A 219 -3.42 4.59 -6.97
N TYR A 220 -4.73 4.65 -7.21
CA TYR A 220 -5.37 5.83 -7.84
C TYR A 220 -5.06 7.11 -7.07
N LEU A 221 -5.27 7.09 -5.75
CA LEU A 221 -5.04 8.25 -4.91
C LEU A 221 -3.57 8.67 -4.97
N PHE A 222 -2.64 7.75 -4.74
CA PHE A 222 -1.22 8.06 -4.69
C PHE A 222 -0.70 8.65 -6.02
N GLY A 223 -0.99 7.98 -7.14
CA GLY A 223 -0.53 8.42 -8.46
C GLY A 223 -1.17 9.74 -8.90
N LEU A 224 -2.51 9.86 -8.82
CA LEU A 224 -3.21 11.06 -9.27
C LEU A 224 -2.93 12.27 -8.36
N GLY A 225 -2.82 12.05 -7.05
CA GLY A 225 -2.44 13.08 -6.10
C GLY A 225 -1.04 13.63 -6.37
N ALA A 226 -0.05 12.75 -6.59
CA ALA A 226 1.29 13.16 -6.98
C ALA A 226 1.32 13.91 -8.33
N ALA A 227 0.54 13.46 -9.32
CA ALA A 227 0.48 14.12 -10.62
C ALA A 227 -0.07 15.56 -10.53
N ILE A 228 -1.12 15.77 -9.71
CA ILE A 228 -1.63 17.12 -9.41
C ILE A 228 -0.59 17.93 -8.62
N GLN A 229 0.03 17.34 -7.61
CA GLN A 229 0.97 18.08 -6.76
C GLN A 229 2.21 18.58 -7.52
N TYR A 230 2.84 17.72 -8.30
CA TYR A 230 4.19 17.97 -8.81
C TYR A 230 4.24 18.38 -10.29
N CYS A 231 3.21 18.02 -11.07
CA CYS A 231 3.19 18.20 -12.53
C CYS A 231 2.16 19.25 -12.98
N ASN A 232 1.82 20.21 -12.13
CA ASN A 232 0.85 21.27 -12.42
C ASN A 232 1.30 22.26 -13.51
N ASP A 233 2.59 22.29 -13.84
CA ASP A 233 3.16 23.08 -14.94
C ASP A 233 3.10 22.39 -16.31
N GLU A 234 2.63 21.13 -16.38
CA GLU A 234 2.44 20.38 -17.64
C GLU A 234 0.94 20.27 -17.98
N PRO A 235 0.40 21.11 -18.90
CA PRO A 235 -1.04 21.27 -19.09
C PRO A 235 -1.77 19.97 -19.42
N TRP A 236 -1.17 19.07 -20.21
CA TRP A 236 -1.79 17.79 -20.55
C TRP A 236 -1.93 16.90 -19.31
N ILE A 237 -0.89 16.82 -18.47
CA ILE A 237 -0.87 15.99 -17.26
C ILE A 237 -1.87 16.53 -16.27
N TRP A 238 -1.81 17.83 -16.00
CA TRP A 238 -2.73 18.53 -15.10
C TRP A 238 -4.20 18.34 -15.49
N ASN A 239 -4.55 18.66 -16.74
CA ASN A 239 -5.93 18.57 -17.21
C ASN A 239 -6.44 17.12 -17.22
N ARG A 240 -5.59 16.15 -17.60
CA ARG A 240 -5.98 14.75 -17.58
C ARG A 240 -6.25 14.27 -16.15
N SER A 241 -5.33 14.52 -15.21
CA SER A 241 -5.50 14.13 -13.81
C SER A 241 -6.75 14.73 -13.20
N ARG A 242 -7.06 16.01 -13.48
CA ARG A 242 -8.30 16.66 -13.02
C ARG A 242 -9.57 15.96 -13.48
N LEU A 243 -9.65 15.55 -14.74
CA LEU A 243 -10.81 14.82 -15.27
C LEU A 243 -11.02 13.48 -14.54
N LEU A 244 -9.93 12.72 -14.34
CA LEU A 244 -9.98 11.43 -13.65
C LEU A 244 -10.38 11.60 -12.18
N ILE A 245 -9.80 12.58 -11.49
CA ILE A 245 -10.12 12.88 -10.08
C ILE A 245 -11.60 13.28 -9.94
N ALA A 246 -12.10 14.15 -10.81
CA ALA A 246 -13.50 14.56 -10.76
C ALA A 246 -14.44 13.37 -10.96
N GLN A 247 -14.17 12.51 -11.95
CA GLN A 247 -14.94 11.29 -12.19
C GLN A 247 -14.97 10.35 -10.99
N ILE A 248 -13.82 10.16 -10.33
CA ILE A 248 -13.74 9.33 -9.12
C ILE A 248 -14.58 9.94 -7.99
N ILE A 249 -14.46 11.25 -7.74
CA ILE A 249 -15.22 11.92 -6.67
C ILE A 249 -16.72 11.89 -6.95
N GLU A 250 -17.15 12.28 -8.15
CA GLU A 250 -18.57 12.28 -8.52
C GLU A 250 -19.14 10.86 -8.47
N GLY A 251 -18.44 9.87 -9.01
CA GLY A 251 -18.87 8.48 -8.92
C GLY A 251 -19.02 7.98 -7.48
N PHE A 252 -18.07 8.25 -6.60
CA PHE A 252 -18.20 7.87 -5.19
C PHE A 252 -19.30 8.65 -4.46
N LYS A 253 -19.59 9.90 -4.84
CA LYS A 253 -20.75 10.62 -4.29
C LYS A 253 -22.05 9.91 -4.66
N ASP A 254 -22.20 9.53 -5.92
CA ASP A 254 -23.40 8.88 -6.45
C ASP A 254 -23.63 7.49 -5.83
N THR A 255 -22.56 6.79 -5.50
CA THR A 255 -22.62 5.44 -4.90
C THR A 255 -22.59 5.48 -3.38
N ASN A 256 -22.69 6.66 -2.76
CA ASN A 256 -22.60 6.84 -1.32
C ASN A 256 -21.31 6.22 -0.74
N TRP A 257 -20.21 6.38 -1.48
CA TRP A 257 -18.84 5.96 -1.21
C TRP A 257 -18.57 4.45 -1.29
N LEU A 258 -19.51 3.70 -1.86
CA LEU A 258 -19.36 2.27 -2.15
C LEU A 258 -18.59 2.05 -3.44
N VAL A 259 -17.74 1.03 -3.47
CA VAL A 259 -17.14 0.54 -4.72
C VAL A 259 -18.14 -0.35 -5.43
N ILE A 260 -18.51 0.05 -6.65
CA ILE A 260 -19.48 -0.66 -7.49
C ILE A 260 -18.75 -1.48 -8.54
N ASN A 261 -19.30 -2.66 -8.84
CA ASN A 261 -18.77 -3.61 -9.81
C ASN A 261 -19.49 -3.53 -11.16
N GLY A 262 -19.05 -4.34 -12.13
CA GLY A 262 -19.61 -4.33 -13.48
C GLY A 262 -21.06 -4.79 -13.61
N ASP A 263 -21.60 -5.46 -12.59
CA ASP A 263 -23.01 -5.83 -12.47
C ASP A 263 -23.88 -4.74 -11.84
N GLY A 264 -23.28 -3.61 -11.44
CA GLY A 264 -23.96 -2.50 -10.77
C GLY A 264 -24.15 -2.70 -9.27
N HIS A 265 -23.63 -3.79 -8.68
CA HIS A 265 -23.73 -4.06 -7.25
C HIS A 265 -22.44 -3.70 -6.49
N PRO A 266 -22.53 -3.39 -5.17
CA PRO A 266 -21.35 -3.21 -4.33
C PRO A 266 -20.50 -4.48 -4.25
N CYS A 267 -19.18 -4.35 -4.36
CA CYS A 267 -18.25 -5.50 -4.32
C CYS A 267 -17.63 -5.77 -2.94
N GLY A 268 -18.23 -5.27 -1.86
CA GLY A 268 -17.72 -5.43 -0.49
C GLY A 268 -16.61 -4.46 -0.08
N SER A 269 -16.23 -3.52 -0.95
CA SER A 269 -15.30 -2.43 -0.65
C SER A 269 -16.04 -1.10 -0.53
N ASP A 270 -15.68 -0.29 0.47
CA ASP A 270 -16.35 0.99 0.82
C ASP A 270 -15.30 2.00 1.34
N MET A 271 -15.31 3.25 0.87
CA MET A 271 -14.38 4.26 1.37
C MET A 271 -14.74 4.79 2.77
N LYS A 272 -15.95 4.54 3.28
CA LYS A 272 -16.38 4.99 4.60
C LYS A 272 -15.67 4.26 5.72
N ALA A 273 -15.46 5.04 6.78
CA ALA A 273 -15.13 4.55 8.10
C ALA A 273 -16.30 3.79 8.71
N ILE A 274 -16.06 2.63 9.32
CA ILE A 274 -17.05 2.03 10.24
C ILE A 274 -17.04 2.81 11.56
N ILE A 275 -15.85 3.14 12.11
CA ILE A 275 -15.70 3.96 13.32
C ILE A 275 -14.43 4.83 13.23
N GLY A 276 -14.61 6.16 13.20
CA GLY A 276 -13.62 7.13 13.66
C GLY A 276 -12.41 7.44 12.77
N GLY A 277 -12.19 6.79 11.62
CA GLY A 277 -11.07 7.10 10.71
C GLY A 277 -11.50 7.09 9.25
N GLY A 278 -11.32 8.21 8.55
CA GLY A 278 -11.79 8.38 7.16
C GLY A 278 -10.74 8.90 6.21
N GLU A 279 -9.50 8.45 6.38
CA GLU A 279 -8.34 8.87 5.58
C GLU A 279 -8.55 8.69 4.07
N TRP A 280 -9.31 7.68 3.65
CA TRP A 280 -9.62 7.43 2.24
C TRP A 280 -10.43 8.55 1.60
N ILE A 281 -11.55 8.91 2.23
CA ILE A 281 -12.44 9.98 1.75
C ILE A 281 -11.74 11.33 1.89
N LEU A 282 -11.06 11.57 3.02
CA LEU A 282 -10.33 12.81 3.23
C LEU A 282 -9.20 12.99 2.22
N SER A 283 -8.42 11.95 1.93
CA SER A 283 -7.35 11.98 0.93
C SER A 283 -7.90 12.29 -0.45
N LEU A 284 -8.96 11.57 -0.89
CA LEU A 284 -9.60 11.82 -2.18
C LEU A 284 -10.16 13.24 -2.31
N LEU A 285 -10.84 13.74 -1.27
CA LEU A 285 -11.39 15.10 -1.29
C LEU A 285 -10.30 16.17 -1.20
N ARG A 286 -9.21 15.94 -0.46
CA ARG A 286 -8.05 16.85 -0.42
C ARG A 286 -7.34 16.95 -1.77
N ILE A 287 -7.21 15.82 -2.47
CA ILE A 287 -6.77 15.77 -3.88
C ILE A 287 -7.75 16.58 -4.75
N GLY A 288 -9.06 16.38 -4.56
CA GLY A 288 -10.13 17.13 -5.24
C GLY A 288 -10.01 18.65 -5.06
N LYS A 289 -9.87 19.14 -3.83
CA LYS A 289 -9.67 20.56 -3.52
C LYS A 289 -8.44 21.13 -4.24
N THR A 290 -7.34 20.39 -4.24
CA THR A 290 -6.11 20.80 -4.93
C THR A 290 -6.31 20.85 -6.45
N ALA A 291 -6.99 19.85 -6.99
CA ALA A 291 -7.31 19.77 -8.40
C ALA A 291 -8.30 20.87 -8.84
N PHE A 292 -9.21 21.31 -7.97
CA PHE A 292 -10.27 22.27 -8.28
C PHE A 292 -10.29 23.43 -7.26
N PRO A 293 -9.44 24.47 -7.47
CA PRO A 293 -9.32 25.60 -6.54
C PRO A 293 -10.51 26.58 -6.60
N ASP A 294 -11.55 26.27 -7.40
CA ASP A 294 -12.82 27.00 -7.41
C ASP A 294 -13.70 26.70 -6.18
N GLY A 295 -13.22 25.82 -5.30
CA GLY A 295 -13.84 25.50 -4.01
C GLY A 295 -14.94 24.44 -4.10
N ARG A 296 -15.15 23.80 -5.26
CA ARG A 296 -16.29 22.89 -5.45
C ARG A 296 -16.31 21.66 -4.56
N TYR A 297 -15.16 21.29 -3.99
CA TYR A 297 -15.00 20.16 -3.06
C TYR A 297 -14.72 20.59 -1.61
N ASP A 298 -14.68 21.89 -1.32
CA ASP A 298 -14.30 22.42 -0.01
C ASP A 298 -15.32 22.05 1.07
N ASP A 299 -16.59 22.34 0.82
CA ASP A 299 -17.67 22.03 1.76
C ASP A 299 -17.76 20.54 2.05
N LEU A 300 -17.58 19.70 1.02
CA LEU A 300 -17.61 18.26 1.14
C LEU A 300 -16.45 17.74 1.99
N TYR A 301 -15.24 18.27 1.77
CA TYR A 301 -14.07 17.96 2.59
C TYR A 301 -14.29 18.32 4.05
N HIS A 302 -14.71 19.56 4.33
CA HIS A 302 -14.94 20.03 5.70
C HIS A 302 -16.08 19.30 6.38
N TYR A 303 -17.14 18.94 5.64
CA TYR A 303 -18.22 18.10 6.14
C TYR A 303 -17.69 16.74 6.63
N PHE A 304 -16.90 16.04 5.80
CA PHE A 304 -16.34 14.75 6.22
C PHE A 304 -15.31 14.88 7.33
N ALA A 305 -14.43 15.88 7.26
CA ALA A 305 -13.38 16.10 8.26
C ALA A 305 -13.99 16.37 9.64
N SER A 306 -14.90 17.34 9.74
CA SER A 306 -15.44 17.84 11.01
C SER A 306 -16.75 17.17 11.42
N LYS A 307 -17.77 17.17 10.56
CA LYS A 307 -19.13 16.70 10.91
C LYS A 307 -19.18 15.19 11.06
N ASN A 308 -18.50 14.46 10.17
CA ASN A 308 -18.36 13.00 10.28
C ASN A 308 -17.18 12.59 11.16
N MET A 309 -16.44 13.56 11.71
CA MET A 309 -15.30 13.35 12.62
C MET A 309 -14.19 12.50 12.02
N TYR A 310 -14.03 12.48 10.70
CA TYR A 310 -13.00 11.66 10.05
C TYR A 310 -11.58 12.14 10.35
N MET A 311 -11.42 13.41 10.71
CA MET A 311 -10.12 13.96 11.12
C MET A 311 -9.64 13.43 12.47
N ASN A 312 -10.49 12.81 13.29
CA ASN A 312 -10.16 12.43 14.67
C ASN A 312 -9.21 11.23 14.75
N LYS A 313 -9.18 10.36 13.74
CA LYS A 313 -8.29 9.20 13.68
C LYS A 313 -7.90 8.83 12.25
N VAL A 314 -7.30 9.77 11.53
CA VAL A 314 -6.56 9.46 10.30
C VAL A 314 -5.25 8.79 10.71
N ALA A 315 -4.81 7.72 10.06
CA ALA A 315 -3.59 6.98 10.43
C ALA A 315 -3.70 6.08 11.69
N GLN A 316 -4.65 5.13 11.68
CA GLN A 316 -4.74 4.10 12.73
C GLN A 316 -3.97 2.83 12.37
N GLY A 317 -2.93 2.57 13.13
CA GLY A 317 -2.23 1.31 13.14
C GLY A 317 -2.54 0.47 14.37
N LYS A 318 -2.31 -0.85 14.26
CA LYS A 318 -2.39 -1.77 15.40
C LYS A 318 -1.20 -2.72 15.39
N ALA A 319 -0.85 -3.21 16.57
CA ALA A 319 0.22 -4.19 16.71
C ALA A 319 -0.05 -5.47 15.89
N THR A 320 -1.31 -5.88 15.75
CA THR A 320 -1.73 -6.99 14.87
C THR A 320 -1.28 -6.82 13.43
N ASN A 321 -1.21 -5.59 12.90
CA ASN A 321 -0.77 -5.36 11.54
C ASN A 321 0.69 -5.73 11.33
N ILE A 322 1.52 -5.86 12.36
CA ILE A 322 2.90 -6.32 12.19
C ILE A 322 2.95 -7.79 11.74
N ILE A 323 2.06 -8.62 12.27
CA ILE A 323 2.10 -10.09 12.12
C ILE A 323 1.03 -10.65 11.19
N MET A 324 -0.09 -9.95 10.99
CA MET A 324 -1.21 -10.43 10.14
C MET A 324 -1.28 -9.67 8.82
N ASP A 325 -1.18 -8.35 8.87
CA ASP A 325 -1.56 -7.47 7.76
C ASP A 325 -0.50 -6.39 7.50
N TYR A 326 0.77 -6.77 7.41
CA TYR A 326 1.87 -5.81 7.25
C TYR A 326 1.72 -4.97 5.97
N TYR A 327 1.18 -5.59 4.92
CA TYR A 327 0.84 -4.93 3.67
C TYR A 327 -0.13 -3.73 3.84
N GLY A 328 -0.97 -3.74 4.89
CA GLY A 328 -1.90 -2.65 5.19
C GLY A 328 -1.19 -1.32 5.46
N TRP A 329 0.03 -1.35 5.99
CA TRP A 329 0.85 -0.15 6.19
C TRP A 329 1.20 0.51 4.85
N ASN A 330 1.53 -0.28 3.84
CA ASN A 330 1.88 0.24 2.51
C ASN A 330 0.71 1.00 1.88
N PHE A 331 -0.53 0.54 2.07
CA PHE A 331 -1.72 1.20 1.55
C PHE A 331 -2.01 2.49 2.32
N MET A 332 -1.85 2.46 3.64
CA MET A 332 -2.07 3.62 4.48
C MET A 332 -1.08 4.76 4.19
N HIS A 333 0.19 4.46 3.92
CA HIS A 333 1.14 5.52 3.54
C HIS A 333 0.76 6.20 2.22
N LYS A 334 0.24 5.44 1.25
CA LYS A 334 -0.23 5.98 -0.03
C LYS A 334 -1.40 6.95 0.14
N THR A 335 -2.36 6.63 1.01
CA THR A 335 -3.51 7.49 1.28
C THR A 335 -3.11 8.72 2.11
N LEU A 336 -2.30 8.52 3.14
CA LEU A 336 -1.81 9.59 4.00
C LEU A 336 -0.87 10.55 3.27
N PHE A 337 -0.11 10.08 2.29
CA PHE A 337 0.82 10.93 1.54
C PHE A 337 0.12 12.17 1.01
N ASN A 338 -0.88 11.99 0.16
CA ASN A 338 -1.61 13.12 -0.42
C ASN A 338 -2.40 13.90 0.63
N LEU A 339 -2.94 13.22 1.64
CA LEU A 339 -3.68 13.92 2.69
C LEU A 339 -2.78 14.91 3.44
N ILE A 340 -1.54 14.52 3.78
CA ILE A 340 -0.59 15.34 4.54
C ILE A 340 0.13 16.35 3.62
N THR A 341 0.57 15.93 2.44
CA THR A 341 1.40 16.79 1.57
C THR A 341 0.59 17.88 0.88
N LEU A 342 -0.69 17.63 0.58
CA LEU A 342 -1.61 18.59 -0.04
C LEU A 342 -2.42 19.42 0.98
N GLU A 343 -2.31 19.15 2.28
CA GLU A 343 -3.01 19.97 3.28
C GLU A 343 -2.39 21.36 3.36
N ASP A 344 -3.24 22.35 3.16
CA ASP A 344 -2.90 23.78 3.15
C ASP A 344 -3.12 24.43 4.53
N ASP A 345 -4.04 23.89 5.34
CA ASP A 345 -4.20 24.30 6.73
C ASP A 345 -3.08 23.72 7.61
N PRO A 346 -2.17 24.56 8.17
CA PRO A 346 -1.04 24.07 8.96
C PRO A 346 -1.47 23.35 10.25
N ASN A 347 -2.63 23.69 10.83
CA ASN A 347 -3.13 23.04 12.04
C ASN A 347 -3.63 21.63 11.72
N LEU A 348 -4.39 21.46 10.63
CA LEU A 348 -4.85 20.14 10.17
C LEU A 348 -3.67 19.28 9.73
N LYS A 349 -2.71 19.87 9.01
CA LYS A 349 -1.49 19.17 8.61
C LYS A 349 -0.71 18.64 9.81
N ASN A 350 -0.48 19.49 10.82
CA ASN A 350 0.19 19.07 12.05
C ASN A 350 -0.61 18.02 12.83
N LEU A 351 -1.94 18.14 12.86
CA LEU A 351 -2.81 17.13 13.45
C LEU A 351 -2.63 15.77 12.75
N TYR A 352 -2.60 15.73 11.42
CA TYR A 352 -2.42 14.50 10.65
C TYR A 352 -1.01 13.92 10.81
N ILE A 353 0.03 14.76 10.83
CA ILE A 353 1.40 14.33 11.10
C ILE A 353 1.50 13.69 12.49
N ASN A 354 0.93 14.32 13.53
CA ASN A 354 0.98 13.78 14.89
C ASN A 354 0.25 12.44 14.99
N GLN A 355 -0.94 12.33 14.38
CA GLN A 355 -1.65 11.04 14.34
C GLN A 355 -0.87 9.96 13.58
N TYR A 356 -0.18 10.33 12.49
CA TYR A 356 0.71 9.41 11.78
C TYR A 356 1.89 8.95 12.66
N LYS A 357 2.55 9.87 13.38
CA LYS A 357 3.67 9.54 14.27
C LYS A 357 3.24 8.54 15.35
N ASP A 358 2.13 8.84 16.02
CA ASP A 358 1.65 8.06 17.17
C ASP A 358 0.97 6.76 16.75
N GLY A 359 0.14 6.82 15.70
CA GLY A 359 -0.73 5.73 15.26
C GLY A 359 -0.09 4.76 14.28
N VAL A 360 0.89 5.20 13.47
CA VAL A 360 1.49 4.40 12.40
C VAL A 360 2.98 4.24 12.60
N TYR A 361 3.73 5.34 12.56
CA TYR A 361 5.19 5.28 12.53
C TYR A 361 5.76 4.63 13.79
N ASN A 362 5.14 4.83 14.95
CA ASN A 362 5.56 4.19 16.20
C ASN A 362 5.63 2.65 16.15
N PHE A 363 4.84 2.00 15.29
CA PHE A 363 4.86 0.55 15.11
C PHE A 363 5.90 0.08 14.10
N ILE A 364 6.29 0.92 13.14
CA ILE A 364 7.09 0.54 11.98
C ILE A 364 8.46 1.22 11.91
N LYS A 365 8.76 2.17 12.79
CA LYS A 365 10.02 2.93 12.79
C LYS A 365 11.29 2.07 12.81
N TYR A 366 11.21 0.86 13.36
CA TYR A 366 12.34 -0.07 13.47
C TYR A 366 12.21 -1.28 12.54
N THR A 367 11.33 -1.21 11.53
CA THR A 367 11.22 -2.26 10.50
C THR A 367 12.28 -2.12 9.41
N ARG A 368 13.06 -1.03 9.44
CA ARG A 368 14.07 -0.67 8.43
C ARG A 368 13.52 -0.59 7.00
N SER A 369 12.24 -0.28 6.86
CA SER A 369 11.63 -0.01 5.55
C SER A 369 12.07 1.37 5.04
N PRO A 370 12.91 1.46 3.99
CA PRO A 370 13.34 2.76 3.48
C PRO A 370 12.17 3.60 2.93
N TYR A 371 11.07 2.97 2.49
CA TYR A 371 9.87 3.70 2.08
C TYR A 371 9.11 4.32 3.25
N PHE A 372 8.92 3.59 4.35
CA PHE A 372 8.24 4.16 5.52
C PHE A 372 9.10 5.24 6.19
N ASN A 373 10.41 5.03 6.26
CA ASN A 373 11.36 6.02 6.76
C ASN A 373 11.40 7.27 5.86
N MET A 374 11.37 7.11 4.53
CA MET A 374 11.30 8.24 3.61
C MET A 374 10.01 9.04 3.80
N MET A 375 8.86 8.35 3.89
CA MET A 375 7.57 8.99 4.15
C MET A 375 7.57 9.79 5.46
N TYR A 376 8.17 9.24 6.52
CA TYR A 376 8.32 9.94 7.80
C TYR A 376 9.08 11.25 7.65
N LEU A 377 10.25 11.24 7.00
CA LEU A 377 11.04 12.45 6.78
C LEU A 377 10.30 13.46 5.89
N VAL A 378 9.58 13.00 4.88
CA VAL A 378 8.77 13.87 4.00
C VAL A 378 7.60 14.52 4.75
N PHE A 379 6.90 13.77 5.60
CA PHE A 379 5.75 14.29 6.35
C PHE A 379 6.17 15.26 7.44
N THR A 380 7.22 14.92 8.19
CA THR A 380 7.65 15.70 9.36
C THR A 380 8.56 16.86 8.99
N GLY A 381 9.27 16.78 7.86
CA GLY A 381 10.35 17.71 7.54
C GLY A 381 11.57 17.58 8.47
N GLU A 382 11.62 16.53 9.29
CA GLU A 382 12.74 16.30 10.20
C GLU A 382 14.02 15.93 9.44
N ASN A 383 15.18 16.27 10.01
CA ASN A 383 16.50 15.98 9.46
C ASN A 383 17.25 14.96 10.33
N ASP A 384 16.62 13.82 10.60
CA ASP A 384 17.22 12.75 11.41
C ASP A 384 18.27 11.98 10.59
N SER A 385 19.55 12.09 10.99
CA SER A 385 20.67 11.45 10.29
C SER A 385 20.60 9.93 10.37
N ALA A 386 20.15 9.34 11.47
CA ALA A 386 20.08 7.89 11.63
C ALA A 386 19.01 7.28 10.72
N ILE A 387 17.87 7.96 10.55
CA ILE A 387 16.83 7.55 9.59
C ILE A 387 17.34 7.69 8.15
N LYS A 388 18.03 8.78 7.82
CA LYS A 388 18.64 8.99 6.49
C LYS A 388 19.68 7.92 6.16
N GLU A 389 20.60 7.65 7.08
CA GLU A 389 21.63 6.64 6.90
C GLU A 389 21.02 5.23 6.73
N ASP A 390 19.93 4.91 7.44
CA ASP A 390 19.22 3.64 7.25
C ASP A 390 18.55 3.57 5.86
N ILE A 391 17.93 4.66 5.39
CA ILE A 391 17.39 4.73 4.02
C ILE A 391 18.51 4.47 3.00
N PHE A 392 19.67 5.12 3.18
CA PHE A 392 20.80 5.01 2.25
C PHE A 392 21.39 3.59 2.26
N ASP A 393 21.60 2.99 3.43
CA ASP A 393 22.03 1.60 3.56
C ASP A 393 21.09 0.66 2.81
N GLN A 394 19.78 0.80 3.02
CA GLN A 394 18.80 -0.05 2.35
C GLN A 394 18.80 0.16 0.84
N LEU A 395 18.94 1.40 0.33
CA LEU A 395 19.08 1.62 -1.11
C LEU A 395 20.36 1.02 -1.69
N MET A 396 21.50 1.13 -1.00
CA MET A 396 22.77 0.53 -1.45
C MET A 396 22.70 -0.99 -1.51
N ARG A 397 21.95 -1.65 -0.62
CA ARG A 397 21.80 -3.11 -0.61
C ARG A 397 21.07 -3.69 -1.82
N PHE A 398 20.31 -2.89 -2.56
CA PHE A 398 19.67 -3.37 -3.80
C PHE A 398 20.67 -3.78 -4.88
N GLU A 399 21.87 -3.19 -4.88
CA GLU A 399 22.89 -3.48 -5.89
C GLU A 399 23.32 -4.95 -5.86
N ASN A 400 23.32 -5.56 -4.67
CA ASN A 400 23.75 -6.94 -4.46
C ASN A 400 22.73 -7.99 -4.94
N ASN A 401 21.49 -7.59 -5.25
CA ASN A 401 20.42 -8.48 -5.71
C ASN A 401 19.88 -8.03 -7.07
N THR A 402 20.33 -8.73 -8.11
CA THR A 402 20.13 -8.45 -9.54
C THR A 402 18.76 -7.84 -9.90
N TYR A 403 18.76 -6.58 -10.34
CA TYR A 403 17.74 -5.93 -11.20
C TYR A 403 16.27 -6.09 -10.84
N CYS A 404 15.96 -6.05 -9.55
CA CYS A 404 14.59 -6.27 -9.12
C CYS A 404 14.00 -7.63 -9.58
N ARG A 405 14.80 -8.70 -9.59
CA ARG A 405 14.43 -10.06 -10.05
C ARG A 405 14.22 -11.06 -8.92
N ASN A 406 13.46 -12.13 -9.16
CA ASN A 406 13.38 -13.21 -8.18
C ASN A 406 14.72 -13.98 -8.13
N VAL A 407 15.68 -13.51 -7.35
CA VAL A 407 16.94 -14.22 -7.09
C VAL A 407 16.99 -14.70 -5.66
N ASN A 408 18.00 -15.50 -5.33
CA ASN A 408 18.11 -16.05 -4.00
C ASN A 408 18.34 -14.93 -2.98
N ALA A 409 17.43 -14.80 -2.02
CA ALA A 409 17.56 -13.82 -0.95
C ALA A 409 18.80 -14.12 -0.09
N THR A 410 19.44 -13.07 0.42
CA THR A 410 20.56 -13.21 1.36
C THR A 410 20.07 -13.89 2.64
N ILE A 411 20.80 -14.91 3.08
CA ILE A 411 20.46 -15.63 4.30
C ILE A 411 20.61 -14.70 5.50
N ARG A 412 19.62 -14.72 6.41
CA ARG A 412 19.69 -13.97 7.67
C ARG A 412 20.97 -14.36 8.45
N PRO A 413 21.71 -13.40 9.02
CA PRO A 413 22.88 -13.69 9.83
C PRO A 413 22.54 -14.58 11.04
N LEU A 414 23.47 -15.43 11.45
CA LEU A 414 23.33 -16.26 12.67
C LEU A 414 23.14 -15.44 13.96
N SER A 415 23.46 -14.14 13.93
CA SER A 415 23.20 -13.22 15.03
C SER A 415 21.74 -12.80 15.16
N HIS A 416 20.90 -13.02 14.14
CA HIS A 416 19.47 -12.77 14.22
C HIS A 416 18.80 -13.84 15.10
N GLN A 417 17.99 -13.39 16.05
CA GLN A 417 17.37 -14.23 17.06
C GLN A 417 15.88 -14.36 16.78
N LEU A 418 15.36 -15.58 16.91
CA LEU A 418 13.92 -15.82 16.94
C LEU A 418 13.31 -15.17 18.19
N ASN A 419 12.07 -14.72 18.06
CA ASN A 419 11.32 -14.15 19.17
C ASN A 419 10.87 -15.27 20.12
N PRO A 420 11.45 -15.38 21.32
CA PRO A 420 11.10 -16.46 22.25
C PRO A 420 9.64 -16.36 22.73
N LYS A 421 9.05 -15.16 22.71
CA LYS A 421 7.65 -14.98 23.14
C LYS A 421 6.68 -15.69 22.20
N MET A 422 6.96 -15.70 20.90
CA MET A 422 6.12 -16.39 19.92
C MET A 422 6.05 -17.89 20.24
N GLN A 423 7.21 -18.52 20.47
CA GLN A 423 7.30 -19.93 20.84
C GLN A 423 6.66 -20.23 22.20
N ASN A 424 6.85 -19.34 23.19
CA ASN A 424 6.25 -19.49 24.51
C ASN A 424 4.72 -19.47 24.44
N TRP A 425 4.13 -18.55 23.68
CA TRP A 425 2.69 -18.45 23.50
C TRP A 425 2.13 -19.61 22.67
N ARG A 426 2.83 -20.02 21.61
CA ARG A 426 2.48 -21.23 20.84
C ARG A 426 2.39 -22.46 21.76
N ASN A 427 3.44 -22.70 22.55
CA ASN A 427 3.47 -23.80 23.51
C ASN A 427 2.38 -23.68 24.59
N PHE A 428 2.12 -22.48 25.12
CA PHE A 428 1.03 -22.27 26.07
C PHE A 428 -0.33 -22.61 25.47
N ILE A 429 -0.62 -22.16 24.25
CA ILE A 429 -1.90 -22.40 23.56
C ILE A 429 -2.08 -23.89 23.26
N GLU A 430 -1.01 -24.59 22.89
CA GLU A 430 -1.06 -26.01 22.50
C GLU A 430 -1.10 -26.97 23.68
N THR A 431 -0.42 -26.65 24.79
CA THR A 431 -0.19 -27.61 25.88
C THR A 431 -0.95 -27.28 27.18
N ASN A 432 -1.35 -26.02 27.40
CA ASN A 432 -2.03 -25.61 28.62
C ASN A 432 -3.57 -25.63 28.45
N PRO A 433 -4.35 -26.22 29.37
CA PRO A 433 -5.82 -26.20 29.28
C PRO A 433 -6.44 -24.80 29.19
N ILE A 434 -5.88 -23.80 29.88
CA ILE A 434 -6.33 -22.40 29.79
C ILE A 434 -5.89 -21.80 28.46
N GLY A 435 -4.68 -22.11 28.01
CA GLY A 435 -4.16 -21.67 26.71
C GLY A 435 -4.99 -22.18 25.53
N SER A 436 -5.51 -23.41 25.62
CA SER A 436 -6.33 -24.00 24.56
C SER A 436 -7.61 -23.21 24.25
N LEU A 437 -8.10 -22.41 25.20
CA LEU A 437 -9.22 -21.49 24.99
C LEU A 437 -8.91 -20.44 23.92
N TYR A 438 -7.63 -20.09 23.76
CA TYR A 438 -7.12 -19.11 22.79
C TYR A 438 -6.78 -19.72 21.42
N LYS A 439 -7.00 -21.02 21.22
CA LYS A 439 -6.77 -21.66 19.91
C LYS A 439 -7.47 -20.98 18.73
N PRO A 440 -8.68 -20.40 18.85
CA PRO A 440 -9.26 -19.63 17.74
C PRO A 440 -8.39 -18.46 17.26
N LEU A 441 -7.50 -17.90 18.10
CA LEU A 441 -6.55 -16.88 17.65
C LEU A 441 -5.57 -17.40 16.61
N THR A 442 -5.24 -18.70 16.64
CA THR A 442 -4.33 -19.32 15.67
C THR A 442 -4.98 -19.53 14.30
N LEU A 443 -6.28 -19.22 14.15
CA LEU A 443 -6.94 -19.18 12.84
C LEU A 443 -6.67 -17.85 12.11
N GLU A 444 -6.37 -16.80 12.86
CA GLU A 444 -6.17 -15.44 12.36
C GLU A 444 -4.69 -15.04 12.40
N ILE A 445 -3.97 -15.48 13.44
CA ILE A 445 -2.55 -15.20 13.63
C ILE A 445 -1.78 -16.44 13.24
N ASP A 446 -0.91 -16.28 12.25
CA ASP A 446 0.13 -17.26 12.01
C ASP A 446 1.16 -17.17 13.14
N PHE A 447 1.29 -18.26 13.90
CA PHE A 447 2.23 -18.33 15.01
C PHE A 447 3.62 -18.72 14.51
N ASP A 448 3.95 -18.49 13.25
CA ASP A 448 5.23 -18.77 12.61
C ASP A 448 6.44 -18.12 13.30
N ASP A 449 7.62 -18.62 12.94
CA ASP A 449 8.88 -18.13 13.49
C ASP A 449 9.17 -16.70 12.99
N ILE A 450 9.11 -15.74 13.92
CA ILE A 450 9.46 -14.33 13.68
C ILE A 450 10.78 -13.97 14.35
N TYR A 451 11.56 -13.10 13.72
CA TYR A 451 12.84 -12.61 14.22
C TYR A 451 12.69 -11.30 14.99
N LEU A 452 13.54 -11.10 15.99
CA LEU A 452 13.65 -9.83 16.72
C LEU A 452 14.30 -8.72 15.89
N GLN A 453 15.17 -9.10 14.95
CA GLN A 453 15.87 -8.19 14.04
C GLN A 453 15.17 -8.18 12.68
N PRO A 454 14.90 -6.99 12.11
CA PRO A 454 14.30 -6.88 10.79
C PRO A 454 15.28 -7.36 9.72
N ALA A 455 14.76 -7.99 8.67
CA ALA A 455 15.49 -8.24 7.44
C ALA A 455 15.76 -6.93 6.71
N THR A 456 16.93 -6.86 6.07
CA THR A 456 17.26 -5.83 5.10
C THR A 456 16.69 -6.18 3.72
N VAL A 457 16.66 -5.23 2.79
CA VAL A 457 16.07 -5.45 1.46
C VAL A 457 16.67 -6.63 0.69
N ASP A 458 17.96 -6.92 0.86
CA ASP A 458 18.66 -8.06 0.26
C ASP A 458 18.25 -9.41 0.88
N MET A 459 17.76 -9.41 2.11
CA MET A 459 17.21 -10.59 2.79
C MET A 459 15.73 -10.83 2.47
N LEU A 460 15.02 -9.85 1.90
CA LEU A 460 13.59 -9.93 1.60
C LEU A 460 13.26 -10.41 0.18
N TYR A 461 14.30 -10.71 -0.62
CA TYR A 461 14.19 -10.63 -2.06
C TYR A 461 13.60 -11.88 -2.72
N SER A 462 12.27 -12.02 -2.69
CA SER A 462 11.53 -13.09 -3.39
C SER A 462 10.39 -12.61 -4.29
N ASN A 463 9.73 -11.51 -3.93
CA ASN A 463 8.58 -10.97 -4.65
C ASN A 463 8.92 -9.66 -5.37
N VAL A 464 8.90 -9.70 -6.70
CA VAL A 464 9.37 -8.61 -7.55
C VAL A 464 8.39 -7.44 -7.75
N GLY A 465 7.22 -7.43 -7.10
CA GLY A 465 6.23 -6.33 -7.28
C GLY A 465 6.43 -5.13 -6.34
N ASN A 466 6.43 -5.39 -5.03
CA ASN A 466 6.52 -4.40 -3.97
C ASN A 466 6.87 -5.07 -2.62
N PHE A 467 8.13 -5.05 -2.18
CA PHE A 467 8.52 -5.71 -0.93
C PHE A 467 8.06 -4.97 0.33
N TYR A 468 7.61 -3.71 0.24
CA TYR A 468 7.10 -2.98 1.41
C TYR A 468 5.80 -3.57 1.97
N GLU A 469 5.27 -4.62 1.33
CA GLU A 469 4.11 -5.38 1.78
C GLU A 469 4.47 -6.59 2.64
N LYS A 470 5.74 -7.02 2.64
CA LYS A 470 6.22 -8.16 3.40
C LYS A 470 6.72 -7.70 4.77
N CYS A 471 6.32 -8.41 5.82
CA CYS A 471 6.84 -8.17 7.17
C CYS A 471 8.33 -8.50 7.22
N PRO A 472 9.21 -7.56 7.64
CA PRO A 472 10.64 -7.82 7.68
C PRO A 472 11.07 -8.72 8.83
N PHE A 473 10.16 -9.10 9.72
CA PHE A 473 10.45 -10.00 10.84
C PHE A 473 10.16 -11.45 10.51
N ASP A 474 9.36 -11.73 9.48
CA ASP A 474 8.98 -13.10 9.14
C ASP A 474 10.14 -13.85 8.49
N GLU A 475 10.19 -15.16 8.71
CA GLU A 475 11.04 -16.03 7.91
C GLU A 475 10.40 -16.24 6.55
N ILE A 476 11.07 -15.77 5.49
CA ILE A 476 10.68 -16.12 4.12
C ILE A 476 10.91 -17.63 3.95
N SER A 477 9.87 -18.35 3.50
CA SER A 477 9.94 -19.80 3.27
C SER A 477 11.06 -20.15 2.29
N VAL A 478 11.58 -21.39 2.35
CA VAL A 478 12.65 -21.83 1.43
C VAL A 478 12.24 -21.67 -0.05
N ASP A 479 10.98 -21.96 -0.37
CA ASP A 479 10.45 -21.81 -1.72
C ASP A 479 10.38 -20.34 -2.14
N GLU A 480 10.03 -19.43 -1.22
CA GLU A 480 10.10 -18.00 -1.49
C GLU A 480 11.57 -17.52 -1.56
N ARG A 481 12.51 -18.09 -0.81
CA ARG A 481 13.93 -17.70 -0.85
C ARG A 481 14.63 -18.03 -2.15
N THR A 482 14.11 -18.97 -2.93
CA THR A 482 14.76 -19.40 -4.16
C THR A 482 14.11 -18.78 -5.38
N GLY A 483 14.96 -18.30 -6.29
CA GLY A 483 14.50 -17.64 -7.49
C GLY A 483 15.37 -18.00 -8.68
N ASN A 484 14.73 -18.22 -9.83
CA ASN A 484 15.44 -18.53 -11.08
C ASN A 484 15.99 -17.28 -11.79
N GLY A 485 15.75 -16.10 -11.22
CA GLY A 485 16.17 -14.80 -11.74
C GLY A 485 15.42 -14.35 -12.99
N LEU A 486 14.42 -15.09 -13.48
CA LEU A 486 13.74 -14.77 -14.74
C LEU A 486 12.51 -13.88 -14.56
N LYS A 487 11.91 -13.87 -13.37
CA LYS A 487 10.81 -12.97 -13.03
C LYS A 487 11.40 -11.63 -12.61
N GLU A 488 10.93 -10.54 -13.22
CA GLU A 488 11.43 -9.19 -12.99
C GLU A 488 10.27 -8.24 -12.67
N GLY A 489 10.55 -7.35 -11.74
CA GLY A 489 9.64 -6.33 -11.26
C GLY A 489 9.76 -5.02 -11.99
N PRO A 490 8.74 -4.14 -11.92
CA PRO A 490 8.84 -2.79 -12.46
C PRO A 490 9.92 -1.93 -11.76
N GLY A 491 10.46 -2.38 -10.62
CA GLY A 491 11.52 -1.70 -9.89
C GLY A 491 11.07 -0.48 -9.08
N ASN A 492 9.76 -0.21 -9.05
CA ASN A 492 9.13 0.85 -8.26
C ASN A 492 9.57 0.84 -6.79
N THR A 493 9.88 -0.32 -6.24
CA THR A 493 10.31 -0.42 -4.85
C THR A 493 11.63 0.28 -4.56
N TYR A 494 12.55 0.34 -5.53
CA TYR A 494 13.76 1.16 -5.40
C TYR A 494 13.46 2.62 -5.79
N THR A 495 12.91 2.80 -6.99
CA THR A 495 12.82 4.12 -7.63
C THR A 495 11.85 5.06 -6.91
N VAL A 496 10.79 4.56 -6.27
CA VAL A 496 9.87 5.41 -5.50
C VAL A 496 10.58 6.09 -4.33
N VAL A 497 11.45 5.38 -3.62
CA VAL A 497 12.19 5.94 -2.48
C VAL A 497 13.26 6.88 -2.99
N TYR A 498 14.04 6.46 -3.99
CA TYR A 498 15.10 7.26 -4.55
C TYR A 498 14.57 8.62 -5.09
N TRP A 499 13.55 8.59 -5.93
CA TRP A 499 13.01 9.82 -6.52
C TRP A 499 12.24 10.66 -5.53
N MET A 500 11.50 10.07 -4.59
CA MET A 500 10.88 10.83 -3.50
C MET A 500 11.94 11.56 -2.66
N GLY A 501 13.04 10.87 -2.32
CA GLY A 501 14.16 11.48 -1.60
C GLY A 501 14.80 12.63 -2.37
N ARG A 502 14.99 12.49 -3.69
CA ARG A 502 15.49 13.55 -4.56
C ARG A 502 14.53 14.73 -4.65
N ALA A 503 13.24 14.47 -4.89
CA ALA A 503 12.20 15.47 -4.97
C ALA A 503 12.07 16.30 -3.68
N HIS A 504 12.36 15.70 -2.52
CA HIS A 504 12.27 16.36 -1.21
C HIS A 504 13.63 16.80 -0.64
N GLY A 505 14.73 16.70 -1.39
CA GLY A 505 16.06 17.14 -0.95
C GLY A 505 16.66 16.31 0.19
N ILE A 506 16.16 15.09 0.39
CA ILE A 506 16.69 14.11 1.35
C ILE A 506 17.89 13.38 0.75
N ILE A 507 17.80 13.03 -0.54
CA ILE A 507 18.89 12.47 -1.34
C ILE A 507 19.41 13.61 -2.24
N PRO A 508 20.72 13.93 -2.23
CA PRO A 508 21.29 14.94 -3.09
C PRO A 508 21.40 14.46 -4.55
N PRO A 509 21.52 15.38 -5.53
CA PRO A 509 21.92 15.01 -6.89
C PRO A 509 23.36 14.44 -6.91
N PRO A 510 23.67 13.52 -7.86
CA PRO A 510 25.00 12.92 -8.02
C PRO A 510 26.06 13.93 -8.47
#